data_AF-A0A850GPP8-F1
#
_entry.id   AF-A0A850GPP8-F1
#
_cell.length_a   1.000
_cell.length_b   1.000
_cell.length_c   1.000
_cell.angle_alpha   90.00
_cell.angle_beta   90.00
_cell.angle_gamma   90.00
#
_symmetry.space_group_name_H-M   'P 1'
#
loop_
_entity.id
_entity.type
_entity.pdbx_description
1 polymer ?
#
loop_
_entity_poly.entity_id
_entity_poly.type
_entity_poly.pdbx_seq_one_letter_code
_entity_poly.pdbx_strand_id
1 'polypeptide(L)'
;MTSRLSPALLTLTAIATLLALPAQAQASNYPPDYDVCSEYDYAYTGPFELILDPVRTGIAKLTVAYRGYLRDYYADEDINIYISLNGNDAFIGASAGSNDDAYILLNSGPRDCEWCPTGGTPWDAPICAEIEIPEGSSGVWHCEDPTDIESHLFYWAYDAYGSRNDWDIQVAAEAGGYWDSNFGANYSAYFYADATCF
;
A
#
# COMPACT_ATOMS: atom_id res chain seq x y z
N MET A 1 -72.05 54.68 8.49
CA MET A 1 -71.04 54.55 7.43
C MET A 1 -70.00 53.53 7.88
N THR A 2 -69.68 52.65 6.95
CA THR A 2 -68.83 51.45 6.95
C THR A 2 -67.37 51.61 7.34
N SER A 3 -66.78 50.48 7.77
CA SER A 3 -65.39 50.01 7.50
C SER A 3 -64.32 50.36 8.54
N ARG A 4 -63.33 49.53 8.92
CA ARG A 4 -63.05 48.07 8.90
C ARG A 4 -61.81 47.90 9.82
N LEU A 5 -61.62 46.69 10.34
CA LEU A 5 -60.49 46.22 11.16
C LEU A 5 -59.10 46.54 10.58
N SER A 6 -58.09 46.65 11.46
CA SER A 6 -56.82 45.95 11.24
C SER A 6 -56.00 45.78 12.53
N PRO A 7 -55.72 44.53 12.97
CA PRO A 7 -54.64 44.25 13.91
C PRO A 7 -53.38 43.90 13.10
N ALA A 8 -52.28 44.62 13.29
CA ALA A 8 -50.99 44.25 12.71
C ALA A 8 -50.05 43.81 13.84
N LEU A 9 -49.99 42.48 14.02
CA LEU A 9 -48.83 41.79 14.56
C LEU A 9 -47.59 42.19 13.76
N LEU A 10 -46.50 42.58 14.43
CA LEU A 10 -45.17 42.51 13.85
C LEU A 10 -44.27 41.68 14.77
N THR A 11 -44.14 40.41 14.43
CA THR A 11 -43.12 39.47 14.89
C THR A 11 -41.78 39.86 14.26
N LEU A 12 -40.79 40.18 15.09
CA LEU A 12 -39.42 40.45 14.68
C LEU A 12 -38.63 39.12 14.69
N THR A 13 -38.52 38.46 13.54
CA THR A 13 -37.61 37.32 13.34
C THR A 13 -36.22 37.84 13.01
N ALA A 14 -35.29 37.76 13.97
CA ALA A 14 -33.88 38.02 13.73
C ALA A 14 -33.28 36.84 12.94
N ILE A 15 -32.90 37.09 11.68
CA ILE A 15 -32.15 36.15 10.85
C ILE A 15 -30.67 36.32 11.22
N ALA A 16 -30.12 35.35 11.96
CA ALA A 16 -28.68 35.24 12.16
C ALA A 16 -28.06 34.60 10.92
N THR A 17 -27.51 35.41 10.02
CA THR A 17 -26.64 34.93 8.93
C THR A 17 -25.30 34.49 9.53
N LEU A 18 -25.14 33.18 9.76
CA LEU A 18 -23.82 32.58 9.94
C LEU A 18 -23.02 32.78 8.65
N LEU A 19 -22.03 33.67 8.70
CA LEU A 19 -20.92 33.70 7.74
C LEU A 19 -20.06 32.46 8.00
N ALA A 20 -20.42 31.34 7.38
CA ALA A 20 -19.54 30.20 7.26
C ALA A 20 -18.39 30.61 6.33
N LEU A 21 -17.27 31.03 6.91
CA LEU A 21 -16.01 31.08 6.18
C LEU A 21 -15.73 29.65 5.70
N PRO A 22 -15.51 29.41 4.40
CA PRO A 22 -15.06 28.10 3.97
C PRO A 22 -13.72 27.88 4.63
N ALA A 23 -13.64 26.89 5.53
CA ALA A 23 -12.36 26.27 5.81
C ALA A 23 -11.84 25.81 4.45
N GLN A 24 -10.81 26.47 3.93
CA GLN A 24 -10.08 25.95 2.79
C GLN A 24 -9.56 24.60 3.25
N ALA A 25 -10.22 23.52 2.85
CA ALA A 25 -9.66 22.19 2.95
C ALA A 25 -8.35 22.25 2.17
N GLN A 26 -7.24 22.34 2.88
CA GLN A 26 -5.93 22.19 2.27
C GLN A 26 -5.89 20.73 1.84
N ALA A 27 -5.95 20.48 0.53
CA ALA A 27 -5.63 19.16 0.02
C ALA A 27 -4.20 18.86 0.46
N SER A 28 -4.05 17.92 1.39
CA SER A 28 -2.72 17.56 1.87
C SER A 28 -2.00 16.82 0.75
N ASN A 29 -0.86 17.37 0.30
CA ASN A 29 -0.06 16.80 -0.79
C ASN A 29 0.91 15.76 -0.21
N TYR A 30 0.39 14.65 0.32
CA TYR A 30 1.21 13.52 0.74
C TYR A 30 1.63 12.68 -0.48
N PRO A 31 2.83 12.07 -0.45
CA PRO A 31 3.22 11.18 -1.52
C PRO A 31 2.28 9.96 -1.61
N PRO A 32 2.10 9.37 -2.82
CA PRO A 32 1.26 8.19 -3.00
C PRO A 32 1.64 7.00 -2.11
N ASP A 33 2.93 6.83 -1.81
CA ASP A 33 3.50 5.78 -0.96
C ASP A 33 3.52 6.14 0.54
N TYR A 34 2.95 7.29 0.91
CA TYR A 34 2.87 7.71 2.30
C TYR A 34 2.02 6.73 3.12
N ASP A 35 2.63 6.16 4.14
CA ASP A 35 2.00 5.24 5.06
C ASP A 35 1.03 5.98 5.99
N VAL A 36 -0.26 5.76 5.78
CA VAL A 36 -1.34 6.30 6.62
C VAL A 36 -1.88 5.26 7.60
N CYS A 37 -1.46 4.01 7.44
CA CYS A 37 -1.86 2.91 8.27
C CYS A 37 -0.70 2.56 9.21
N SER A 38 -0.98 1.86 10.31
CA SER A 38 0.02 1.69 11.37
C SER A 38 -0.02 0.32 12.04
N GLU A 39 -0.94 -0.53 11.60
CA GLU A 39 -1.12 -1.86 12.16
C GLU A 39 -0.60 -2.89 11.17
N TYR A 40 0.41 -3.64 11.61
CA TYR A 40 0.96 -4.77 10.87
C TYR A 40 0.19 -6.04 11.23
N ASP A 41 -0.10 -6.84 10.21
CA ASP A 41 -0.63 -8.20 10.36
C ASP A 41 0.51 -9.20 10.21
N TYR A 42 0.54 -10.21 11.08
CA TYR A 42 1.58 -11.26 11.07
C TYR A 42 0.97 -12.65 10.90
N ALA A 43 1.62 -13.48 10.09
CA ALA A 43 1.32 -14.90 9.98
C ALA A 43 2.61 -15.72 10.00
N TYR A 44 2.56 -16.89 10.63
CA TYR A 44 3.70 -17.80 10.74
C TYR A 44 3.33 -19.16 10.17
N THR A 45 4.19 -19.73 9.33
CA THR A 45 3.95 -21.05 8.75
C THR A 45 5.26 -21.76 8.46
N GLY A 46 5.48 -22.93 9.08
CA GLY A 46 6.77 -23.61 9.01
C GLY A 46 7.94 -22.68 9.40
N PRO A 47 8.98 -22.56 8.57
CA PRO A 47 10.11 -21.67 8.79
C PRO A 47 9.88 -20.22 8.31
N PHE A 48 8.65 -19.87 7.89
CA PHE A 48 8.32 -18.56 7.35
C PHE A 48 7.58 -17.67 8.35
N GLU A 49 7.94 -16.39 8.30
CA GLU A 49 7.23 -15.26 8.90
C GLU A 49 6.75 -14.35 7.77
N LEU A 50 5.45 -14.09 7.71
CA LEU A 50 4.83 -13.20 6.74
C LEU A 50 4.34 -11.96 7.49
N ILE A 51 4.72 -10.80 6.97
CA ILE A 51 4.39 -9.50 7.56
C ILE A 51 3.65 -8.70 6.49
N LEU A 52 2.38 -8.46 6.75
CA LEU A 52 1.53 -7.62 5.94
C LEU A 52 1.49 -6.23 6.57
N ASP A 53 1.93 -5.25 5.78
CA ASP A 53 1.99 -3.83 6.13
C ASP A 53 1.00 -3.07 5.21
N PRO A 54 -0.26 -2.87 5.64
CA PRO A 54 -1.20 -2.02 4.93
C PRO A 54 -0.65 -0.58 4.94
N VAL A 55 -0.52 0.04 3.76
CA VAL A 55 0.00 1.41 3.63
C VAL A 55 -1.17 2.39 3.56
N ARG A 56 -2.15 2.08 2.70
CA ARG A 56 -3.39 2.83 2.50
C ARG A 56 -4.42 1.95 1.79
N THR A 57 -5.65 2.44 1.61
CA THR A 57 -6.66 1.74 0.80
C THR A 57 -6.12 1.37 -0.58
N GLY A 58 -6.17 0.06 -0.92
CA GLY A 58 -5.67 -0.49 -2.18
C GLY A 58 -4.15 -0.72 -2.25
N ILE A 59 -3.38 -0.43 -1.19
CA ILE A 59 -1.92 -0.56 -1.20
C ILE A 59 -1.42 -1.21 0.10
N ALA A 60 -0.58 -2.23 -0.04
CA ALA A 60 0.13 -2.84 1.07
C ALA A 60 1.50 -3.36 0.61
N LYS A 61 2.36 -3.55 1.60
CA LYS A 61 3.61 -4.29 1.44
C LYS A 61 3.47 -5.66 2.09
N LEU A 62 4.09 -6.66 1.47
CA LEU A 62 4.19 -8.00 2.00
C LEU A 62 5.66 -8.37 2.11
N THR A 63 6.11 -8.62 3.33
CA THR A 63 7.42 -9.22 3.59
C THR A 63 7.23 -10.71 3.82
N VAL A 64 8.00 -11.53 3.12
CA VAL A 64 8.11 -12.97 3.40
C VAL A 64 9.53 -13.24 3.85
N ALA A 65 9.70 -13.54 5.13
CA ALA A 65 10.97 -13.86 5.75
C ALA A 65 11.08 -15.37 5.99
N TYR A 66 12.23 -15.93 5.65
CA TYR A 66 12.55 -17.34 5.76
C TYR A 66 13.71 -17.55 6.73
N ARG A 67 13.53 -18.43 7.72
CA ARG A 67 14.54 -18.81 8.73
C ARG A 67 14.76 -20.32 8.80
N GLY A 68 14.56 -21.01 7.68
CA GLY A 68 14.64 -22.47 7.62
C GLY A 68 16.06 -23.01 7.42
N TYR A 69 16.16 -24.33 7.33
CA TYR A 69 17.44 -25.04 7.38
C TYR A 69 18.34 -24.80 6.17
N LEU A 70 17.80 -24.33 5.03
CA LEU A 70 18.63 -24.07 3.84
C LEU A 70 19.66 -22.96 4.11
N ARG A 71 19.38 -22.04 5.04
CA ARG A 71 20.31 -20.97 5.43
C ARG A 71 21.58 -21.48 6.13
N ASP A 72 21.55 -22.69 6.68
CA ASP A 72 22.75 -23.31 7.26
C ASP A 72 23.76 -23.76 6.18
N TYR A 73 23.31 -23.86 4.92
CA TYR A 73 24.06 -24.44 3.81
C TYR A 73 24.28 -23.47 2.63
N TYR A 74 23.46 -22.44 2.51
CA TYR A 74 23.44 -21.50 1.39
C TYR A 74 23.45 -20.06 1.90
N ALA A 75 24.06 -19.14 1.14
CA ALA A 75 23.95 -17.71 1.43
C ALA A 75 22.52 -17.23 1.18
N ASP A 76 22.11 -16.14 1.83
CA ASP A 76 20.73 -15.65 1.73
C ASP A 76 20.39 -15.26 0.28
N GLU A 77 21.34 -14.71 -0.48
CA GLU A 77 21.18 -14.39 -1.91
C GLU A 77 21.11 -15.61 -2.85
N ASP A 78 21.47 -16.80 -2.37
CA ASP A 78 21.35 -18.07 -3.12
C ASP A 78 19.99 -18.74 -2.88
N ILE A 79 19.17 -18.21 -1.96
CA ILE A 79 17.85 -18.74 -1.64
C ILE A 79 16.80 -18.05 -2.51
N ASN A 80 15.94 -18.85 -3.13
CA ASN A 80 14.75 -18.39 -3.82
C ASN A 80 13.52 -18.70 -2.97
N ILE A 81 12.59 -17.75 -2.89
CA ILE A 81 11.30 -17.92 -2.24
C ILE A 81 10.24 -18.10 -3.33
N TYR A 82 9.59 -19.26 -3.31
CA TYR A 82 8.31 -19.47 -3.97
C TYR A 82 7.22 -18.79 -3.16
N ILE A 83 6.37 -18.02 -3.82
CA ILE A 83 5.18 -17.44 -3.23
C ILE A 83 4.01 -17.59 -4.20
N SER A 84 2.86 -18.02 -3.69
CA SER A 84 1.57 -17.85 -4.35
C SER A 84 0.67 -17.00 -3.48
N LEU A 85 0.04 -15.97 -4.07
CA LEU A 85 -0.96 -15.12 -3.44
C LEU A 85 -2.25 -15.22 -4.26
N ASN A 86 -3.32 -15.73 -3.65
CA ASN A 86 -4.63 -15.88 -4.29
C ASN A 86 -4.57 -16.61 -5.65
N GLY A 87 -3.64 -17.57 -5.79
CA GLY A 87 -3.46 -18.40 -6.97
C GLY A 87 -2.56 -17.82 -8.07
N ASN A 88 -2.03 -16.60 -7.92
CA ASN A 88 -0.93 -16.09 -8.75
C ASN A 88 0.38 -16.40 -8.05
N ASP A 89 1.41 -16.82 -8.79
CA ASP A 89 2.66 -17.26 -8.18
C ASP A 89 3.91 -16.68 -8.83
N ALA A 90 4.98 -16.67 -8.05
CA ALA A 90 6.28 -16.20 -8.47
C ALA A 90 7.38 -16.93 -7.71
N PHE A 91 8.57 -16.87 -8.27
CA PHE A 91 9.79 -17.41 -7.70
C PHE A 91 10.85 -16.32 -7.71
N ILE A 92 11.24 -15.87 -6.52
CA ILE A 92 11.95 -14.60 -6.33
C ILE A 92 13.19 -14.85 -5.49
N GLY A 93 14.34 -14.35 -5.95
CA GLY A 93 15.57 -14.40 -5.18
C GLY A 93 15.45 -13.58 -3.90
N ALA A 94 15.85 -14.15 -2.77
CA ALA A 94 15.82 -13.49 -1.49
C ALA A 94 16.98 -12.50 -1.34
N SER A 95 16.80 -11.55 -0.44
CA SER A 95 17.83 -10.65 0.05
C SER A 95 18.20 -11.02 1.49
N ALA A 96 19.44 -10.71 1.88
CA ALA A 96 19.89 -10.85 3.26
C ALA A 96 19.19 -9.82 4.15
N GLY A 97 18.44 -10.30 5.14
CA GLY A 97 17.70 -9.49 6.08
C GLY A 97 18.53 -9.02 7.27
N SER A 98 18.03 -7.99 7.96
CA SER A 98 18.70 -7.42 9.12
C SER A 98 18.55 -8.28 10.39
N ASN A 99 17.65 -9.26 10.39
CA ASN A 99 17.31 -10.08 11.55
C ASN A 99 17.70 -11.55 11.38
N ASP A 100 18.78 -11.81 10.63
CA ASP A 100 19.24 -13.16 10.31
C ASP A 100 18.11 -13.96 9.65
N ASP A 101 17.58 -13.43 8.55
CA ASP A 101 16.55 -14.00 7.70
C ASP A 101 16.88 -13.77 6.22
N ALA A 102 16.51 -14.72 5.36
CA ALA A 102 16.43 -14.48 3.93
C ALA A 102 15.02 -13.99 3.61
N TYR A 103 14.85 -12.85 2.95
CA TYR A 103 13.52 -12.27 2.74
C TYR A 103 13.28 -11.75 1.34
N ILE A 104 12.00 -11.66 0.98
CA ILE A 104 11.52 -10.85 -0.15
C ILE A 104 10.58 -9.77 0.38
N LEU A 105 10.62 -8.60 -0.25
CA LEU A 105 9.70 -7.49 0.00
C LEU A 105 8.94 -7.20 -1.29
N LEU A 106 7.62 -7.25 -1.22
CA LEU A 106 6.72 -6.99 -2.32
C LEU A 106 5.84 -5.79 -1.99
N ASN A 107 5.60 -4.91 -2.95
CA ASN A 107 4.72 -3.76 -2.81
C ASN A 107 3.62 -3.80 -3.88
N SER A 108 2.36 -3.65 -3.46
CA SER A 108 1.21 -3.66 -4.38
C SER A 108 0.94 -2.30 -5.04
N GLY A 109 1.63 -1.24 -4.63
CA GLY A 109 1.46 0.11 -5.15
C GLY A 109 2.79 0.84 -5.39
N PRO A 110 2.72 2.13 -5.74
CA PRO A 110 3.92 2.94 -5.97
C PRO A 110 4.86 2.97 -4.76
N ARG A 111 6.15 3.19 -5.04
CA ARG A 111 7.21 3.37 -4.04
C ARG A 111 8.19 4.46 -4.46
N ASP A 112 9.06 4.84 -3.52
CA ASP A 112 10.18 5.76 -3.72
C ASP A 112 9.72 7.07 -4.39
N CYS A 113 8.60 7.60 -3.89
CA CYS A 113 7.97 8.78 -4.47
C CYS A 113 8.77 10.07 -4.18
N GLU A 114 9.17 10.78 -5.23
CA GLU A 114 9.83 12.08 -5.16
C GLU A 114 8.92 13.20 -5.70
N TRP A 115 8.93 14.36 -5.04
CA TRP A 115 8.14 15.51 -5.48
C TRP A 115 8.89 16.31 -6.54
N CYS A 116 8.28 16.46 -7.70
CA CYS A 116 8.80 17.25 -8.81
C CYS A 116 8.08 18.61 -8.88
N PRO A 117 8.68 19.70 -8.36
CA PRO A 117 8.04 21.00 -8.28
C PRO A 117 8.00 21.74 -9.62
N THR A 118 6.97 22.55 -9.83
CA THR A 118 6.89 23.46 -10.98
C THR A 118 8.03 24.47 -10.92
N GLY A 119 8.85 24.52 -11.98
CA GLY A 119 9.99 25.44 -12.07
C GLY A 119 11.23 25.00 -11.31
N GLY A 120 11.28 23.76 -10.81
CA GLY A 120 12.51 23.15 -10.30
C GLY A 120 13.57 23.09 -11.40
N THR A 121 14.85 23.28 -11.04
CA THR A 121 15.91 23.07 -12.01
C THR A 121 16.23 21.57 -12.12
N PRO A 122 16.56 21.04 -13.31
CA PRO A 122 16.88 19.61 -13.47
C PRO A 122 18.05 19.11 -12.61
N TRP A 123 18.82 20.04 -12.03
CA TRP A 123 19.95 19.74 -11.16
C TRP A 123 19.54 19.41 -9.73
N ASP A 124 18.33 19.79 -9.30
CA ASP A 124 17.85 19.59 -7.93
C ASP A 124 17.24 18.20 -7.73
N ALA A 125 16.76 17.57 -8.80
CA ALA A 125 16.24 16.21 -8.82
C ALA A 125 16.31 15.64 -10.25
N PRO A 126 17.35 14.84 -10.61
CA PRO A 126 17.49 14.30 -11.96
C PRO A 126 16.27 13.49 -12.44
N ILE A 127 15.56 12.85 -11.51
CA ILE A 127 14.36 12.07 -11.78
C ILE A 127 13.21 12.93 -12.33
N CYS A 128 13.21 14.24 -12.05
CA CYS A 128 12.19 15.18 -12.50
C CYS A 128 12.47 15.80 -13.88
N ALA A 129 13.62 15.50 -14.50
CA ALA A 129 14.07 16.19 -15.71
C ALA A 129 13.16 15.98 -16.93
N GLU A 130 12.47 14.83 -17.00
CA GLU A 130 11.63 14.43 -18.14
C GLU A 130 10.13 14.43 -17.82
N ILE A 131 9.74 14.95 -16.67
CA ILE A 131 8.35 14.88 -16.21
C ILE A 131 7.57 16.11 -16.68
N GLU A 132 6.48 15.86 -17.41
CA GLU A 132 5.55 16.90 -17.80
C GLU A 132 4.68 17.32 -16.62
N ILE A 133 4.90 18.53 -16.12
CA ILE A 133 4.11 19.09 -15.02
C ILE A 133 2.87 19.78 -15.61
N PRO A 134 1.64 19.39 -15.20
CA PRO A 134 0.41 20.01 -15.69
C PRO A 134 0.36 21.52 -15.45
N GLU A 135 -0.18 22.27 -16.41
CA GLU A 135 -0.33 23.72 -16.31
C GLU A 135 -1.17 24.11 -15.07
N GLY A 136 -0.64 25.05 -14.27
CA GLY A 136 -1.30 25.51 -13.04
C GLY A 136 -1.08 24.61 -11.81
N SER A 137 -0.35 23.49 -11.94
CA SER A 137 0.06 22.68 -10.79
C SER A 137 1.26 23.31 -10.04
N SER A 138 1.41 22.98 -8.76
CA SER A 138 2.64 23.24 -7.99
C SER A 138 3.72 22.18 -8.18
N GLY A 139 3.38 21.06 -8.83
CA GLY A 139 4.28 19.94 -9.11
C GLY A 139 3.52 18.61 -9.24
N VAL A 140 4.24 17.51 -9.35
CA VAL A 140 3.68 16.14 -9.36
C VAL A 140 4.58 15.20 -8.56
N TRP A 141 3.99 14.15 -8.00
CA TRP A 141 4.76 13.04 -7.45
C TRP A 141 5.20 12.12 -8.58
N HIS A 142 6.46 11.74 -8.56
CA HIS A 142 7.01 10.69 -9.40
C HIS A 142 7.40 9.51 -8.54
N CYS A 143 6.87 8.34 -8.85
CA CYS A 143 7.09 7.13 -8.07
C CYS A 143 7.52 6.01 -9.02
N GLU A 144 8.19 5.01 -8.47
CA GLU A 144 8.36 3.74 -9.15
C GLU A 144 7.06 2.94 -9.08
N ASP A 145 6.63 2.42 -10.24
CA ASP A 145 5.49 1.52 -10.31
C ASP A 145 5.84 0.12 -9.77
N PRO A 146 4.83 -0.67 -9.33
CA PRO A 146 5.03 -2.09 -9.05
C PRO A 146 5.67 -2.80 -10.24
N THR A 147 6.59 -3.72 -9.96
CA THR A 147 7.17 -4.58 -10.99
C THR A 147 6.11 -5.46 -11.63
N ASP A 148 6.43 -6.07 -12.78
CA ASP A 148 5.54 -7.06 -13.42
C ASP A 148 5.21 -8.24 -12.50
N ILE A 149 6.16 -8.66 -11.66
CA ILE A 149 5.97 -9.73 -10.67
C ILE A 149 5.00 -9.30 -9.59
N GLU A 150 5.18 -8.10 -9.03
CA GLU A 150 4.27 -7.56 -8.01
C GLU A 150 2.86 -7.36 -8.56
N SER A 151 2.75 -6.78 -9.76
CA SER A 151 1.47 -6.59 -10.46
C SER A 151 0.76 -7.92 -10.71
N HIS A 152 1.52 -8.97 -11.06
CA HIS A 152 0.97 -10.31 -11.22
C HIS A 152 0.49 -10.91 -9.90
N LEU A 153 1.31 -10.89 -8.86
CA LEU A 153 0.98 -11.47 -7.55
C LEU A 153 -0.23 -10.77 -6.93
N PHE A 154 -0.27 -9.44 -6.94
CA PHE A 154 -1.33 -8.65 -6.31
C PHE A 154 -2.59 -8.50 -7.17
N TYR A 155 -2.65 -9.08 -8.36
CA TYR A 155 -3.78 -8.93 -9.28
C TYR A 155 -5.15 -9.25 -8.64
N TRP A 156 -5.21 -10.24 -7.74
CA TRP A 156 -6.43 -10.61 -6.99
C TRP A 156 -6.37 -10.25 -5.50
N ALA A 157 -5.43 -9.40 -5.10
CA ALA A 157 -5.26 -9.01 -3.69
C ALA A 157 -6.33 -8.00 -3.23
N TYR A 158 -6.92 -7.25 -4.15
CA TYR A 158 -7.93 -6.24 -3.87
C TYR A 158 -9.16 -6.42 -4.76
N ASP A 159 -10.31 -5.93 -4.29
CA ASP A 159 -11.52 -5.83 -5.10
C ASP A 159 -11.51 -4.56 -5.99
N ALA A 160 -12.56 -4.39 -6.79
CA ALA A 160 -12.70 -3.25 -7.70
C ALA A 160 -12.83 -1.89 -6.98
N TYR A 161 -12.99 -1.88 -5.65
CA TYR A 161 -13.11 -0.69 -4.81
C TYR A 161 -11.84 -0.43 -3.98
N GLY A 162 -10.80 -1.26 -4.13
CA GLY A 162 -9.56 -1.15 -3.36
C GLY A 162 -9.64 -1.79 -1.96
N SER A 163 -10.71 -2.53 -1.65
CA SER A 163 -10.81 -3.30 -0.42
C SER A 163 -9.93 -4.54 -0.53
N ARG A 164 -9.20 -4.87 0.53
CA ARG A 164 -8.37 -6.08 0.57
C ARG A 164 -9.28 -7.32 0.52
N ASN A 165 -9.01 -8.24 -0.40
CA ASN A 165 -9.61 -9.57 -0.38
C ASN A 165 -9.01 -10.40 0.76
N ASP A 166 -9.57 -11.56 1.04
CA ASP A 166 -8.83 -12.57 1.79
C ASP A 166 -7.56 -12.94 1.02
N TRP A 167 -6.43 -13.05 1.71
CA TRP A 167 -5.16 -13.45 1.13
C TRP A 167 -4.83 -14.87 1.57
N ASP A 168 -4.96 -15.82 0.64
CA ASP A 168 -4.44 -17.17 0.77
C ASP A 168 -3.03 -17.20 0.18
N ILE A 169 -2.05 -17.45 1.05
CA ILE A 169 -0.64 -17.40 0.69
C ILE A 169 -0.02 -18.77 0.85
N GLN A 170 0.67 -19.22 -0.19
CA GLN A 170 1.52 -20.41 -0.13
C GLN A 170 2.98 -20.03 -0.33
N VAL A 171 3.87 -20.62 0.48
CA VAL A 171 5.31 -20.34 0.43
C VAL A 171 6.15 -21.61 0.53
N ALA A 172 7.30 -21.58 -0.14
CA ALA A 172 8.36 -22.56 0.01
C ALA A 172 9.70 -21.89 -0.32
N ALA A 173 10.81 -22.46 0.15
CA ALA A 173 12.15 -21.97 -0.16
C ALA A 173 12.91 -23.03 -0.95
N GLU A 174 13.79 -22.57 -1.82
CA GLU A 174 14.62 -23.43 -2.65
C GLU A 174 16.04 -22.86 -2.73
N ALA A 175 17.03 -23.74 -2.64
CA ALA A 175 18.41 -23.40 -2.91
C ALA A 175 19.15 -24.63 -3.45
N GLY A 176 19.85 -24.46 -4.57
CA GLY A 176 20.70 -25.51 -5.14
C GLY A 176 19.96 -26.81 -5.50
N GLY A 177 18.67 -26.75 -5.81
CA GLY A 177 17.79 -27.87 -6.10
C GLY A 177 17.11 -28.52 -4.88
N TYR A 178 17.42 -28.06 -3.67
CA TYR A 178 16.79 -28.52 -2.44
C TYR A 178 15.61 -27.64 -2.08
N TRP A 179 14.53 -28.26 -1.63
CA TRP A 179 13.30 -27.57 -1.24
C TRP A 179 13.07 -27.66 0.27
N ASP A 180 12.77 -26.53 0.89
CA ASP A 180 12.18 -26.46 2.21
C ASP A 180 10.67 -26.20 2.06
N SER A 181 9.92 -27.28 2.17
CA SER A 181 8.48 -27.33 1.97
C SER A 181 7.83 -28.29 2.97
N ASN A 182 6.51 -28.20 3.14
CA ASN A 182 5.72 -29.03 4.03
C ASN A 182 5.51 -30.44 3.45
N PHE A 183 6.54 -31.28 3.51
CA PHE A 183 6.50 -32.68 3.07
C PHE A 183 6.05 -32.86 1.60
N GLY A 184 6.50 -31.98 0.72
CA GLY A 184 6.15 -32.00 -0.70
C GLY A 184 4.92 -31.15 -1.07
N ALA A 185 4.30 -30.48 -0.09
CA ALA A 185 3.36 -29.38 -0.29
C ALA A 185 3.99 -28.06 0.16
N ASN A 186 3.47 -26.92 -0.28
CA ASN A 186 3.90 -25.61 0.21
C ASN A 186 3.36 -25.37 1.64
N TYR A 187 4.04 -24.52 2.40
CA TYR A 187 3.49 -23.96 3.63
C TYR A 187 2.38 -22.97 3.30
N SER A 188 1.34 -22.88 4.12
CA SER A 188 0.23 -21.96 3.89
C SER A 188 0.04 -20.99 5.06
N ALA A 189 -0.31 -19.76 4.73
CA ALA A 189 -0.66 -18.69 5.65
C ALA A 189 -1.87 -17.95 5.10
N TYR A 190 -2.61 -17.28 5.99
CA TYR A 190 -3.84 -16.61 5.63
C TYR A 190 -3.96 -15.27 6.34
N PHE A 191 -4.29 -14.22 5.58
CA PHE A 191 -4.72 -12.95 6.12
C PHE A 191 -6.19 -12.72 5.76
N TYR A 192 -7.02 -12.48 6.77
CA TYR A 192 -8.42 -12.15 6.56
C TYR A 192 -8.55 -10.78 5.89
N ALA A 193 -9.57 -10.61 5.06
CA ALA A 193 -9.98 -9.29 4.60
C ALA A 193 -10.19 -8.39 5.83
N ASP A 194 -9.50 -7.24 5.85
CA ASP A 194 -9.68 -6.23 6.89
C ASP A 194 -9.78 -4.85 6.25
N ALA A 195 -10.58 -4.00 6.90
CA ALA A 195 -10.89 -2.62 6.49
C ALA A 195 -10.30 -1.60 7.48
N THR A 196 -9.34 -1.99 8.31
CA THR A 196 -8.72 -1.13 9.35
C THR A 196 -7.93 0.06 8.79
N CYS A 197 -7.67 0.07 7.49
CA CYS A 197 -6.98 1.14 6.79
C CYS A 197 -8.00 2.05 6.06
N PHE A 198 -8.08 3.33 6.44
CA PHE A 198 -9.12 4.29 6.03
C PHE A 198 -8.72 5.18 4.84
#